data_AF-A0A1G9IW02-F1
#
_entry.id   AF-A0A1G9IW02-F1
#
_cell.length_a   1.000
_cell.length_b   1.000
_cell.length_c   1.000
_cell.angle_alpha   90.00
_cell.angle_beta   90.00
_cell.angle_gamma   90.00
#
_symmetry.space_group_name_H-M   'P 1'
#
loop_
_entity.id
_entity.type
_entity.pdbx_description
1 polymer ?
#
loop_
_entity_poly.entity_id
_entity_poly.type
_entity_poly.pdbx_seq_one_letter_code
_entity_poly.pdbx_strand_id
1 'polypeptide(L)'
;MRDDVKLAHEIARRAHKGQVDKAGAPYILHPETVASFVTKDDEKIVAYLHDVIEDTPCQLRDLEDAGFSSEIIKAVDLLTRKAGQSYKQYLKLVKTNELARVVKLADLKHNSDLSRLTHVTENDIKRLKKYQNAIVFLST
;
A
#
# COMPACT_ATOMS: atom_id res chain seq x y z
N MET A 1 -17.40 11.99 1.13
CA MET A 1 -16.61 10.75 1.28
C MET A 1 -17.60 9.61 1.44
N ARG A 2 -17.62 8.69 0.48
CA ARG A 2 -18.49 7.50 0.45
C ARG A 2 -18.27 6.65 1.71
N ASP A 3 -19.28 5.94 2.18
CA ASP A 3 -19.20 5.19 3.44
C ASP A 3 -18.11 4.10 3.40
N ASP A 4 -17.86 3.51 2.23
CA ASP A 4 -16.80 2.52 2.01
C ASP A 4 -15.40 3.06 2.27
N VAL A 5 -15.13 4.33 1.95
CA VAL A 5 -13.82 4.96 2.21
C VAL A 5 -13.59 5.12 3.71
N LYS A 6 -14.63 5.48 4.46
CA LYS A 6 -14.56 5.57 5.94
C LYS A 6 -14.35 4.19 6.55
N LEU A 7 -15.06 3.17 6.04
CA LEU A 7 -14.93 1.79 6.47
C LEU A 7 -13.50 1.27 6.25
N ALA A 8 -12.93 1.50 5.06
CA ALA A 8 -11.56 1.11 4.73
C ALA A 8 -10.52 1.76 5.66
N HIS A 9 -10.68 3.07 5.93
CA HIS A 9 -9.83 3.79 6.89
C HIS A 9 -9.93 3.21 8.30
N GLU A 10 -11.14 2.92 8.78
CA GLU A 10 -11.33 2.35 10.11
C GLU A 10 -10.74 0.93 10.24
N ILE A 11 -10.85 0.11 9.19
CA ILE A 11 -10.21 -1.21 9.13
C ILE A 11 -8.69 -1.07 9.21
N ALA A 12 -8.09 -0.21 8.38
CA ALA A 12 -6.66 0.05 8.40
C ALA A 12 -6.18 0.55 9.77
N ARG A 13 -6.91 1.50 10.37
CA ARG A 13 -6.61 2.06 11.70
C ARG A 13 -6.63 0.99 12.80
N ARG A 14 -7.58 0.06 12.75
CA ARG A 14 -7.68 -1.05 13.70
C ARG A 14 -6.58 -2.08 13.47
N ALA A 15 -6.36 -2.46 12.21
CA ALA A 15 -5.39 -3.49 11.82
C ALA A 15 -3.96 -3.09 12.20
N HIS A 16 -3.58 -1.83 11.95
CA HIS A 16 -2.26 -1.28 12.26
C HIS A 16 -2.15 -0.70 13.68
N LYS A 17 -3.11 -0.97 14.57
CA LYS A 17 -3.08 -0.43 15.93
C LYS A 17 -1.85 -0.95 16.69
N GLY A 18 -1.01 -0.02 17.15
CA GLY A 18 0.23 -0.33 17.87
C GLY A 18 1.43 -0.62 16.97
N GLN A 19 1.24 -0.67 15.65
CA GLN A 19 2.34 -0.73 14.69
C GLN A 19 2.97 0.66 14.55
N VAL A 20 4.30 0.71 14.48
CA VAL A 20 5.07 1.92 14.23
C VAL A 20 5.90 1.80 12.96
N ASP A 21 6.13 2.92 12.30
CA ASP A 21 7.06 2.99 11.17
C ASP A 21 8.52 3.02 11.63
N LYS A 22 9.45 3.14 10.68
CA LYS A 22 10.90 3.14 10.95
C LYS A 22 11.38 4.35 11.74
N ALA A 23 10.59 5.42 11.79
CA ALA A 23 10.86 6.62 12.58
C ALA A 23 10.13 6.61 13.93
N GLY A 24 9.39 5.55 14.25
CA GLY A 24 8.62 5.41 15.49
C GLY A 24 7.24 6.08 15.45
N ALA A 25 6.79 6.59 14.29
CA ALA A 25 5.47 7.19 14.15
C ALA A 25 4.39 6.10 13.97
N PRO A 26 3.12 6.34 14.37
CA PRO A 26 2.04 5.37 14.14
C PRO A 26 1.90 4.98 12.66
N TYR A 27 1.86 3.68 12.37
CA TYR A 27 1.90 3.19 10.98
C TYR A 27 0.72 3.65 10.14
N ILE A 28 -0.46 3.89 10.74
CA ILE A 28 -1.65 4.39 10.04
C ILE A 28 -1.43 5.69 9.25
N LEU A 29 -0.44 6.51 9.66
CA LEU A 29 -0.06 7.73 8.93
C LEU A 29 0.46 7.43 7.52
N HIS A 30 1.03 6.23 7.30
CA HIS A 30 1.49 5.80 5.98
C HIS A 30 0.31 5.56 5.02
N PRO A 31 -0.66 4.65 5.29
CA PRO A 31 -1.84 4.51 4.44
C PRO A 31 -2.65 5.80 4.25
N GLU A 32 -2.75 6.67 5.28
CA GLU A 32 -3.37 7.99 5.16
C GLU A 32 -2.65 8.89 4.15
N THR A 33 -1.32 8.92 4.19
CA THR A 33 -0.52 9.68 3.22
C THR A 33 -0.67 9.11 1.82
N VAL A 34 -0.63 7.79 1.64
CA VAL A 34 -0.84 7.14 0.33
C VAL A 34 -2.24 7.47 -0.21
N ALA A 35 -3.28 7.41 0.61
CA ALA A 35 -4.64 7.78 0.24
C ALA A 35 -4.77 9.27 -0.13
N SER A 36 -3.95 10.15 0.45
CA SER A 36 -3.91 11.57 0.08
C SER A 36 -3.30 11.84 -1.31
N PHE A 37 -2.51 10.91 -1.84
CA PHE A 37 -1.86 11.03 -3.15
C PHE A 37 -2.73 10.58 -4.32
N VAL A 38 -3.88 9.95 -4.04
CA VAL A 38 -4.84 9.45 -5.03
C VAL A 38 -6.17 10.20 -4.92
N THR A 39 -6.99 10.12 -5.96
CA THR A 39 -8.16 11.02 -6.07
C THR A 39 -9.49 10.30 -5.99
N LYS A 40 -9.62 9.14 -6.65
CA LYS A 40 -10.88 8.40 -6.73
C LYS A 40 -11.15 7.65 -5.43
N ASP A 41 -12.43 7.46 -5.10
CA ASP A 41 -12.82 6.77 -3.87
C ASP A 41 -12.29 5.31 -3.83
N ASP A 42 -12.35 4.59 -4.95
CA ASP A 42 -11.82 3.21 -5.02
C ASP A 42 -10.30 3.17 -4.84
N GLU A 43 -9.56 4.16 -5.38
CA GLU A 43 -8.12 4.31 -5.16
C GLU A 43 -7.82 4.56 -3.67
N LYS A 44 -8.61 5.40 -3.00
CA LYS A 44 -8.47 5.67 -1.57
C LYS A 44 -8.77 4.45 -0.71
N ILE A 45 -9.81 3.69 -1.04
CA ILE A 45 -10.14 2.43 -0.36
C ILE A 45 -8.94 1.48 -0.45
N VAL A 46 -8.42 1.23 -1.65
CA VAL A 46 -7.26 0.33 -1.82
C VAL A 46 -6.01 0.90 -1.16
N ALA A 47 -5.78 2.22 -1.20
CA ALA A 47 -4.67 2.86 -0.52
C ALA A 47 -4.72 2.68 1.01
N TYR A 48 -5.90 2.74 1.63
CA TYR A 48 -6.02 2.44 3.06
C TYR A 48 -5.72 0.97 3.37
N LEU A 49 -6.11 0.06 2.47
CA LEU A 49 -6.05 -1.38 2.69
C LEU A 49 -4.76 -2.06 2.18
N HIS A 50 -3.88 -1.35 1.46
CA HIS A 50 -2.84 -2.01 0.66
C HIS A 50 -1.84 -2.87 1.46
N ASP A 51 -1.59 -2.51 2.72
CA ASP A 51 -0.66 -3.21 3.61
C ASP A 51 -1.37 -4.08 4.66
N VAL A 52 -2.70 -4.02 4.77
CA VAL A 52 -3.40 -4.68 5.90
C VAL A 52 -3.23 -6.19 5.87
N ILE A 53 -3.12 -6.80 4.68
CA ILE A 53 -2.92 -8.24 4.53
C ILE A 53 -1.45 -8.64 4.67
N GLU A 54 -0.50 -7.78 4.28
CA GLU A 54 0.93 -8.10 4.34
C GLU A 54 1.49 -7.91 5.76
N ASP A 55 1.03 -6.89 6.49
CA ASP A 55 1.64 -6.45 7.75
C ASP A 55 0.80 -6.76 9.01
N THR A 56 -0.41 -7.32 8.85
CA THR A 56 -1.32 -7.58 9.99
C THR A 56 -1.97 -8.97 9.88
N PRO A 57 -2.66 -9.46 10.93
CA PRO A 57 -3.40 -10.72 10.86
C PRO A 57 -4.62 -10.72 9.90
N CYS A 58 -5.01 -9.55 9.36
CA CYS A 58 -6.14 -9.41 8.44
C CYS A 58 -5.98 -10.31 7.21
N GLN A 59 -7.08 -10.91 6.78
CA GLN A 59 -7.17 -11.78 5.60
C GLN A 59 -8.08 -11.16 4.54
N LEU A 60 -7.93 -11.58 3.28
CA LEU A 60 -8.82 -11.11 2.20
C LEU A 60 -10.30 -11.39 2.50
N ARG A 61 -10.57 -12.47 3.22
CA ARG A 61 -11.91 -12.85 3.66
C ARG A 61 -12.54 -11.79 4.58
N ASP A 62 -11.75 -11.14 5.43
CA ASP A 62 -12.25 -10.08 6.30
C ASP A 62 -12.74 -8.87 5.49
N LEU A 63 -12.11 -8.61 4.33
CA LEU A 63 -12.51 -7.55 3.41
C LEU A 63 -13.76 -7.94 2.60
N GLU A 64 -13.89 -9.22 2.22
CA GLU A 64 -15.11 -9.77 1.62
C GLU A 64 -16.31 -9.65 2.58
N ASP A 65 -16.14 -10.09 3.82
CA ASP A 65 -17.20 -10.05 4.84
C ASP A 65 -17.56 -8.62 5.26
N ALA A 66 -16.63 -7.66 5.11
CA ALA A 66 -16.89 -6.23 5.26
C ALA A 66 -17.69 -5.61 4.09
N GLY A 67 -17.89 -6.35 2.98
CA GLY A 67 -18.71 -5.94 1.85
C GLY A 67 -17.96 -5.18 0.75
N PHE A 68 -16.63 -5.20 0.73
CA PHE A 68 -15.89 -4.58 -0.38
C PHE A 68 -16.11 -5.34 -1.69
N SER A 69 -16.08 -4.61 -2.81
CA SER A 69 -16.25 -5.20 -4.12
C SER A 69 -15.08 -6.12 -4.49
N SER A 70 -15.34 -7.07 -5.39
CA SER A 70 -14.31 -7.96 -5.92
C SER A 70 -13.16 -7.23 -6.62
N GLU A 71 -13.42 -6.05 -7.19
CA GLU A 71 -12.39 -5.19 -7.80
C GLU A 71 -11.41 -4.63 -6.74
N ILE A 72 -11.93 -4.16 -5.60
CA ILE A 72 -11.12 -3.68 -4.47
C ILE A 72 -10.29 -4.83 -3.90
N ILE A 73 -10.93 -5.97 -3.61
CA ILE A 73 -10.26 -7.14 -3.00
C ILE A 73 -9.15 -7.64 -3.91
N LYS A 74 -9.40 -7.73 -5.23
CA LYS A 74 -8.41 -8.13 -6.21
C LYS A 74 -7.22 -7.17 -6.26
N ALA A 75 -7.45 -5.86 -6.16
CA ALA A 75 -6.37 -4.89 -6.14
C ALA A 75 -5.51 -5.01 -4.87
N VAL A 76 -6.14 -5.19 -3.70
CA VAL A 76 -5.44 -5.44 -2.42
C VAL A 76 -4.63 -6.74 -2.45
N ASP A 77 -5.21 -7.82 -2.99
CA ASP A 77 -4.52 -9.10 -3.16
C ASP A 77 -3.27 -8.96 -4.05
N LEU A 78 -3.39 -8.24 -5.16
CA LEU A 78 -2.27 -7.95 -6.07
C LEU A 78 -1.18 -7.08 -5.41
N LEU A 79 -1.55 -6.22 -4.46
CA LEU A 79 -0.61 -5.40 -3.70
C LEU A 79 0.08 -6.17 -2.58
N THR A 80 -0.49 -7.30 -2.14
CA THR A 80 0.08 -8.17 -1.11
C THR A 80 1.10 -9.13 -1.73
N ARG A 81 2.39 -8.95 -1.43
CA ARG A 81 3.42 -9.81 -2.02
C ARG A 81 3.39 -11.21 -1.41
N LYS A 82 3.31 -12.25 -2.24
CA LYS A 82 3.23 -13.64 -1.77
C LYS A 82 4.59 -14.20 -1.37
N ALA A 83 4.60 -15.11 -0.40
CA ALA A 83 5.82 -15.83 0.02
C ALA A 83 6.46 -16.54 -1.19
N GLY A 84 7.78 -16.40 -1.35
CA GLY A 84 8.53 -16.96 -2.49
C GLY A 84 8.38 -16.21 -3.82
N GLN A 85 7.52 -15.19 -3.90
CA GLN A 85 7.33 -14.40 -5.12
C GLN A 85 8.50 -13.42 -5.33
N SER A 86 9.13 -13.47 -6.50
CA SER A 86 10.14 -12.48 -6.84
C SER A 86 9.52 -11.09 -7.01
N TYR A 87 10.29 -10.05 -6.67
CA TYR A 87 9.80 -8.66 -6.80
C TYR A 87 9.42 -8.30 -8.25
N LYS A 88 10.13 -8.87 -9.24
CA LYS A 88 9.80 -8.67 -10.66
C LYS A 88 8.48 -9.32 -11.06
N GLN A 89 8.19 -10.53 -10.58
CA GLN A 89 6.89 -11.19 -10.82
C GLN A 89 5.76 -10.41 -10.16
N TYR A 90 5.96 -9.98 -8.92
CA TYR A 90 5.01 -9.15 -8.18
C TYR A 90 4.65 -7.87 -8.96
N LEU A 91 5.65 -7.07 -9.37
CA LEU A 91 5.39 -5.84 -10.13
C LEU A 91 4.71 -6.10 -11.47
N LYS A 92 5.02 -7.22 -12.15
CA LYS A 92 4.33 -7.59 -13.40
C LYS A 92 2.84 -7.80 -13.17
N LEU A 93 2.44 -8.44 -12.08
CA LEU A 93 1.04 -8.66 -11.74
C LEU A 93 0.34 -7.36 -11.31
N VAL A 94 1.00 -6.55 -10.47
CA VAL A 94 0.49 -5.21 -10.10
C VAL A 94 0.22 -4.37 -11.36
N LYS A 95 1.10 -4.44 -12.35
CA LYS A 95 0.98 -3.67 -13.59
C LYS A 95 -0.26 -4.04 -14.44
N THR A 96 -0.83 -5.24 -14.29
CA THR A 96 -2.00 -5.66 -15.09
C THR A 96 -3.33 -5.12 -14.54
N ASN A 97 -3.33 -4.50 -13.36
CA ASN A 97 -4.53 -3.93 -12.75
C ASN A 97 -4.30 -2.43 -12.49
N GLU A 98 -5.10 -1.57 -13.11
CA GLU A 98 -4.91 -0.12 -13.02
C GLU A 98 -4.99 0.39 -11.58
N LEU A 99 -5.96 -0.11 -10.80
CA LEU A 99 -6.19 0.32 -9.43
C LEU A 99 -4.99 -0.04 -8.52
N ALA A 100 -4.52 -1.28 -8.57
CA ALA A 100 -3.32 -1.72 -7.86
C ALA A 100 -2.08 -0.92 -8.31
N ARG A 101 -1.93 -0.69 -9.62
CA ARG A 101 -0.80 0.07 -10.17
C ARG A 101 -0.75 1.52 -9.68
N VAL A 102 -1.88 2.22 -9.68
CA VAL A 102 -1.97 3.61 -9.21
C VAL A 102 -1.61 3.69 -7.72
N VAL A 103 -2.17 2.80 -6.90
CA VAL A 103 -1.88 2.75 -5.47
C VAL A 103 -0.43 2.37 -5.22
N LYS A 104 0.14 1.43 -5.99
CA LYS A 104 1.56 1.08 -5.84
C LYS A 104 2.49 2.23 -6.17
N LEU A 105 2.16 3.04 -7.18
CA LEU A 105 2.92 4.25 -7.50
C LEU A 105 2.85 5.28 -6.37
N ALA A 106 1.68 5.46 -5.75
CA ALA A 106 1.50 6.35 -4.60
C ALA A 106 2.29 5.86 -3.36
N ASP A 107 2.22 4.56 -3.06
CA ASP A 107 3.02 3.90 -2.02
C ASP A 107 4.52 4.13 -2.27
N LEU A 108 5.03 3.78 -3.46
CA LEU A 108 6.43 3.96 -3.81
C LEU A 108 6.89 5.43 -3.74
N LYS A 109 6.01 6.38 -4.09
CA LYS A 109 6.28 7.82 -3.93
C LYS A 109 6.51 8.17 -2.46
N HIS A 110 5.62 7.73 -1.56
CA HIS A 110 5.74 8.01 -0.13
C HIS A 110 6.95 7.29 0.50
N ASN A 111 7.24 6.07 0.06
CA ASN A 111 8.38 5.26 0.50
C ASN A 111 9.73 5.72 -0.06
N SER A 112 9.73 6.55 -1.09
CA SER A 112 10.94 7.16 -1.67
C SER A 112 11.31 8.49 -1.01
N ASP A 113 10.49 9.01 -0.10
CA ASP A 113 10.75 10.26 0.60
C ASP A 113 11.72 10.04 1.78
N LEU A 114 13.01 10.28 1.52
CA LEU A 114 14.06 10.19 2.52
C LEU A 114 14.02 11.30 3.58
N SER A 115 13.31 12.41 3.33
CA SER A 115 13.23 13.53 4.29
C SER A 115 12.53 13.15 5.60
N ARG A 116 11.80 12.03 5.59
CA ARG A 116 11.12 11.44 6.74
C ARG A 116 12.07 10.75 7.72
N LEU A 117 13.32 10.48 7.32
CA LEU A 117 14.29 9.76 8.13
C LEU A 117 15.20 10.74 8.86
N THR A 118 15.44 10.50 10.14
CA THR A 118 16.41 11.26 10.95
C THR A 118 17.85 11.01 10.48
N HIS A 119 18.15 9.78 10.09
CA HIS A 119 19.44 9.36 9.56
C HIS A 119 19.25 8.45 8.35
N VAL A 120 19.89 8.80 7.23
CA VAL A 120 19.84 8.01 5.99
C VAL A 120 20.96 6.97 6.00
N THR A 121 20.61 5.69 5.86
CA THR A 121 21.56 4.59 5.78
C THR A 121 21.81 4.13 4.33
N GLU A 122 22.88 3.36 4.10
CA GLU A 122 23.11 2.72 2.80
C GLU A 122 21.94 1.81 2.36
N ASN A 123 21.25 1.18 3.33
CA ASN A 123 20.10 0.34 3.06
C ASN A 123 18.88 1.16 2.61
N ASP A 124 18.75 2.42 3.05
CA ASP A 124 17.75 3.35 2.53
C ASP A 124 18.06 3.73 1.08
N ILE A 125 19.33 4.04 0.77
CA ILE A 125 19.76 4.37 -0.60
C ILE A 125 19.53 3.19 -1.56
N LYS A 126 19.85 1.96 -1.12
CA LYS A 126 19.59 0.73 -1.90
C LYS A 126 18.09 0.54 -2.16
N ARG A 127 17.25 0.75 -1.14
CA ARG A 127 15.78 0.71 -1.29
C ARG A 127 15.26 1.79 -2.23
N LEU A 128 15.77 3.01 -2.12
CA LEU A 128 15.38 4.12 -3.00
C LEU A 128 15.65 3.78 -4.47
N LYS A 129 16.85 3.28 -4.80
CA LYS A 129 17.18 2.82 -6.16
C LYS A 129 16.23 1.72 -6.65
N LYS A 130 15.90 0.76 -5.77
CA LYS A 130 14.91 -0.30 -6.07
C LYS A 130 13.53 0.30 -6.36
N TYR A 131 13.09 1.29 -5.59
CA TYR A 131 11.77 1.94 -5.76
C TYR A 131 11.72 2.79 -7.02
N GLN A 132 12.77 3.54 -7.34
CA GLN A 132 12.90 4.29 -8.59
C GLN A 132 12.75 3.38 -9.82
N ASN A 133 13.44 2.23 -9.82
CA ASN A 133 13.30 1.24 -10.90
C ASN A 133 11.87 0.68 -10.99
N ALA A 134 11.20 0.48 -9.86
CA ALA A 134 9.81 0.03 -9.84
C ALA A 134 8.85 1.09 -10.39
N ILE A 135 9.03 2.37 -10.03
CA ILE A 135 8.26 3.49 -10.56
C ILE A 135 8.40 3.56 -12.08
N VAL A 136 9.62 3.51 -12.62
CA VAL A 136 9.86 3.50 -14.07
C VAL A 136 9.15 2.33 -14.74
N PHE A 137 9.23 1.13 -14.16
CA PHE A 137 8.56 -0.05 -14.71
C PHE A 137 7.03 0.06 -14.70
N LEU A 138 6.42 0.66 -13.67
CA LEU A 138 4.96 0.78 -13.53
C LEU A 138 4.37 1.98 -14.31
N SER A 139 5.19 2.97 -14.66
CA SER A 139 4.79 4.16 -15.43
C SER A 139 4.90 4.00 -16.94
N THR A 140 5.50 2.90 -17.42
CA THR A 140 5.56 2.51 -18.85
C THR A 140 4.39 1.62 -19.22
#